data_AF-A0A0G0AMX4-F1
#
_entry.id   AF-A0A0G0AMX4-F1
#
_cell.length_a   1.000
_cell.length_b   1.000
_cell.length_c   1.000
_cell.angle_alpha   90.00
_cell.angle_beta   90.00
_cell.angle_gamma   90.00
#
_symmetry.space_group_name_H-M   'P 1'
#
loop_
_entity.id
_entity.type
_entity.pdbx_description
1 polymer ?
#
loop_
_entity_poly.entity_id
_entity_poly.type
_entity_poly.pdbx_seq_one_letter_code
_entity_poly.pdbx_strand_id
1 'polypeptide(L)'
;MILESVRLRFNPEESDPEIKAIFANDTARILWLGIRQGHIVDTNFKSAILSHAKLIEPIRGGIDAEKLFHILSGCVNGSRYKVIGESEMKFAQELLPYIKGEKTITYTIELS
;
A
#
# COMPACT_ATOMS: atom_id res chain seq x y z
N MET A 1 -10.42 7.66 -16.20
CA MET A 1 -9.58 7.55 -15.00
C MET A 1 -10.50 7.63 -13.79
N ILE A 2 -10.53 6.60 -12.94
CA ILE A 2 -11.35 6.60 -11.72
C ILE A 2 -10.48 7.17 -10.59
N LEU A 3 -11.01 8.18 -9.89
CA LEU A 3 -10.34 8.84 -8.77
C LEU A 3 -10.99 8.40 -7.46
N GLU A 4 -10.19 7.79 -6.58
CA GLU A 4 -10.59 7.46 -5.22
C GLU A 4 -9.85 8.40 -4.24
N SER A 5 -10.54 8.92 -3.23
CA SER A 5 -9.93 9.82 -2.25
C SER A 5 -10.18 9.31 -0.83
N VAL A 6 -9.10 9.14 -0.07
CA VAL A 6 -9.11 8.62 1.29
C VAL A 6 -8.92 9.75 2.29
N ARG A 7 -9.71 9.75 3.37
CA ARG A 7 -9.60 10.76 4.43
C ARG A 7 -8.55 10.33 5.46
N LEU A 8 -7.59 11.20 5.74
CA LEU A 8 -6.59 11.01 6.79
C LEU A 8 -6.90 11.91 7.98
N ARG A 9 -6.79 11.35 9.19
CA ARG A 9 -6.95 12.08 10.46
C ARG A 9 -5.61 12.56 11.05
N PHE A 10 -4.59 12.63 10.22
CA PHE A 10 -3.25 13.10 10.56
C PHE A 10 -2.63 13.75 9.34
N ASN A 11 -1.66 14.64 9.54
CA ASN A 11 -0.86 15.21 8.46
C ASN A 11 0.39 14.33 8.22
N PRO A 12 0.53 13.66 7.07
CA PRO A 12 1.70 12.84 6.77
C PRO A 12 3.02 13.62 6.82
N GLU A 13 3.01 14.90 6.43
CA GLU A 13 4.21 15.75 6.37
C GLU A 13 4.73 16.16 7.74
N GLU A 14 3.86 16.13 8.75
CA GLU A 14 4.18 16.44 10.16
C GLU A 14 4.35 15.18 11.01
N SER A 15 4.11 14.00 10.43
CA SER A 15 4.21 12.72 11.13
C SER A 15 5.66 12.26 11.32
N ASP A 16 5.84 11.07 11.90
CA ASP A 16 7.17 10.47 12.02
C ASP A 16 7.85 10.22 10.65
N PRO A 17 9.19 10.10 10.62
CA PRO A 17 9.95 9.97 9.38
C PRO A 17 9.51 8.82 8.46
N GLU A 18 9.04 7.70 9.03
CA GLU A 18 8.57 6.57 8.24
C GLU A 18 7.27 6.89 7.49
N ILE A 19 6.32 7.57 8.15
CA ILE A 19 5.10 8.05 7.48
C ILE A 19 5.47 9.06 6.39
N LYS A 20 6.36 10.01 6.66
CA LYS A 20 6.81 10.96 5.62
C LYS A 20 7.40 10.23 4.41
N ALA A 21 8.24 9.21 4.65
CA ALA A 21 8.85 8.41 3.59
C ALA A 21 7.81 7.63 2.77
N ILE A 22 6.78 7.08 3.42
CA ILE A 22 5.68 6.38 2.75
C ILE A 22 4.92 7.33 1.82
N PHE A 23 4.58 8.54 2.30
CA PHE A 23 3.79 9.48 1.52
C PHE A 23 4.57 10.21 0.43
N ALA A 24 5.91 10.24 0.52
CA ALA A 24 6.81 10.72 -0.52
C ALA A 24 7.01 9.71 -1.68
N ASN A 25 6.77 8.42 -1.45
CA ASN A 25 6.90 7.37 -2.46
C ASN A 25 5.51 7.00 -3.03
N ASP A 26 5.33 7.10 -4.35
CA ASP A 26 4.03 6.86 -4.99
C ASP A 26 3.49 5.44 -4.73
N THR A 27 4.32 4.42 -4.92
CA THR A 27 3.94 3.02 -4.71
C THR A 27 3.60 2.78 -3.24
N ALA A 28 4.45 3.22 -2.32
CA ALA A 28 4.24 3.06 -0.88
C ALA A 28 2.97 3.76 -0.41
N ARG A 29 2.71 4.98 -0.91
CA ARG A 29 1.48 5.73 -0.64
C ARG A 29 0.25 5.01 -1.16
N ILE A 30 0.28 4.47 -2.39
CA ILE A 30 -0.83 3.65 -2.92
C ILE A 30 -1.10 2.45 -2.02
N LEU A 31 -0.05 1.72 -1.60
CA LEU A 31 -0.17 0.58 -0.71
C LEU A 31 -0.79 0.99 0.63
N TRP A 32 -0.34 2.09 1.23
CA TRP A 32 -0.85 2.60 2.50
C TRP A 32 -2.33 3.00 2.39
N LEU A 33 -2.69 3.78 1.37
CA LEU A 33 -4.05 4.27 1.17
C LEU A 33 -5.03 3.18 0.77
N GLY A 34 -4.56 2.12 0.09
CA GLY A 34 -5.38 0.98 -0.30
C GLY A 34 -5.81 0.10 0.87
N ILE A 35 -5.15 0.20 2.02
CA ILE A 35 -5.43 -0.63 3.19
C ILE A 35 -6.70 -0.13 3.89
N ARG A 36 -7.76 -0.94 3.80
CA ARG A 36 -9.08 -0.69 4.38
C ARG A 36 -9.21 -1.14 5.84
N GLN A 37 -10.29 -0.69 6.50
CA GLN A 37 -10.71 -1.21 7.80
C GLN A 37 -10.86 -2.75 7.75
N GLY A 38 -10.33 -3.43 8.77
CA GLY A 38 -10.35 -4.90 8.87
C GLY A 38 -9.05 -5.59 8.45
N HIS A 39 -8.11 -4.88 7.79
CA HIS A 39 -6.77 -5.41 7.62
C HIS A 39 -6.04 -5.46 8.97
N ILE A 40 -5.41 -6.61 9.27
CA ILE A 40 -4.49 -6.75 10.38
C ILE A 40 -3.17 -6.12 9.95
N VAL A 41 -2.80 -5.11 10.70
CA VAL A 41 -1.61 -4.30 10.48
C VAL A 41 -0.62 -4.66 11.57
N ASP A 42 0.45 -5.38 11.23
CA ASP A 42 1.50 -5.76 12.18
C ASP A 42 2.17 -4.50 12.77
N THR A 43 2.73 -4.61 13.98
CA THR A 43 3.54 -3.59 14.65
C THR A 43 4.62 -2.95 13.78
N ASN A 44 5.10 -3.66 12.74
CA ASN A 44 6.12 -3.18 11.81
C ASN A 44 5.57 -2.71 10.45
N PHE A 45 4.29 -2.34 10.41
CA PHE A 45 3.56 -2.01 9.19
C PHE A 45 4.24 -0.99 8.27
N LYS A 46 4.76 0.10 8.84
CA LYS A 46 5.39 1.17 8.06
C LYS A 46 6.60 0.63 7.28
N SER A 47 7.42 -0.17 7.95
CA SER A 47 8.55 -0.87 7.35
C SER A 47 8.12 -1.90 6.30
N ALA A 48 6.99 -2.59 6.53
CA ALA A 48 6.39 -3.52 5.56
C ALA A 48 6.03 -2.80 4.25
N ILE A 49 5.32 -1.67 4.34
CA ILE A 49 4.89 -0.87 3.19
C ILE A 49 6.08 -0.41 2.35
N LEU A 50 7.12 0.12 3.01
CA LEU A 50 8.34 0.55 2.33
C LEU A 50 9.07 -0.63 1.67
N SER A 51 9.09 -1.80 2.31
CA SER A 51 9.72 -3.00 1.76
C SER A 51 8.96 -3.55 0.56
N HIS A 52 7.63 -3.60 0.62
CA HIS A 52 6.79 -4.03 -0.50
C HIS A 52 6.90 -3.07 -1.69
N ALA A 53 6.92 -1.76 -1.44
CA ALA A 53 7.11 -0.77 -2.50
C ALA A 53 8.42 -1.00 -3.28
N LYS A 54 9.54 -1.24 -2.58
CA LYS A 54 10.84 -1.56 -3.20
C LYS A 54 10.81 -2.82 -4.08
N LEU A 55 10.00 -3.82 -3.73
CA LEU A 55 9.85 -5.05 -4.52
C LEU A 55 8.96 -4.84 -5.76
N ILE A 56 7.97 -3.96 -5.66
CA ILE A 56 6.99 -3.70 -6.73
C ILE A 56 7.56 -2.75 -7.80
N GLU A 57 8.25 -1.68 -7.40
CA GLU A 57 8.80 -0.66 -8.30
C GLU A 57 9.53 -1.20 -9.55
N PRO A 58 10.50 -2.14 -9.43
CA PRO A 58 11.23 -2.64 -10.59
C PRO A 58 10.36 -3.46 -11.55
N ILE A 59 9.20 -3.98 -11.09
CA ILE A 59 8.32 -4.84 -11.89
C ILE A 59 6.96 -4.19 -12.17
N ARG A 60 6.77 -2.91 -11.80
CA ARG A 60 5.47 -2.21 -11.82
C ARG A 60 4.74 -2.30 -13.17
N GLY A 61 5.48 -2.22 -14.28
CA GLY A 61 4.90 -2.30 -15.63
C GLY A 61 4.42 -3.69 -16.06
N GLY A 62 4.87 -4.77 -15.41
CA GLY A 62 4.57 -6.17 -15.76
C GLY A 62 3.99 -6.99 -14.60
N ILE A 63 3.64 -6.35 -13.49
CA ILE A 63 3.08 -7.01 -12.33
C ILE A 63 1.63 -7.44 -12.61
N ASP A 64 1.25 -8.63 -12.12
CA ASP A 64 -0.11 -9.14 -12.14
C ASP A 64 -0.61 -9.33 -10.71
N ALA A 65 -1.88 -9.70 -10.55
CA ALA A 65 -2.49 -9.85 -9.24
C ALA A 65 -1.80 -10.95 -8.39
N GLU A 66 -1.31 -12.01 -9.02
CA GLU A 66 -0.66 -13.12 -8.35
C GLU A 66 0.72 -12.71 -7.79
N LYS A 67 1.55 -12.06 -8.60
CA LYS A 67 2.84 -11.50 -8.14
C LYS A 67 2.64 -10.46 -7.05
N LEU A 68 1.65 -9.58 -7.20
CA LEU A 68 1.33 -8.58 -6.18
C LEU A 68 0.88 -9.26 -4.88
N PHE A 69 0.01 -10.27 -4.96
CA PHE A 69 -0.41 -11.07 -3.81
C PHE A 69 0.78 -11.77 -3.12
N HIS A 70 1.69 -12.37 -3.88
CA HIS A 70 2.88 -13.02 -3.32
C HIS A 70 3.79 -12.04 -2.56
N ILE A 71 3.93 -10.81 -3.06
CA ILE A 71 4.70 -9.76 -2.37
C ILE A 71 4.00 -9.34 -1.07
N LEU A 72 2.68 -9.09 -1.12
CA LEU A 72 1.91 -8.59 0.02
C LEU A 72 1.70 -9.64 1.14
N SER A 73 1.64 -10.92 0.78
CA SER A 73 1.52 -12.04 1.73
C SER A 73 2.83 -12.39 2.46
N GLY A 74 3.96 -11.82 2.01
CA GLY A 74 5.28 -12.12 2.55
C GLY A 74 5.86 -13.48 2.14
N CYS A 75 5.21 -14.19 1.22
CA CYS A 75 5.60 -15.53 0.76
C CYS A 75 7.00 -15.56 0.11
N VAL A 76 7.46 -14.46 -0.49
CA VAL A 76 8.66 -14.50 -1.36
C VAL A 76 9.97 -14.31 -0.59
N ASN A 77 9.98 -13.66 0.57
CA ASN A 77 11.23 -13.18 1.18
C ASN A 77 11.41 -13.55 2.66
N GLY A 78 10.61 -14.46 3.22
CA GLY A 78 10.63 -14.74 4.66
C GLY A 78 10.39 -13.45 5.48
N SER A 79 9.68 -12.48 4.89
CA SER A 79 9.43 -11.22 5.56
C SER A 79 8.58 -11.51 6.79
N ARG A 80 9.01 -10.99 7.94
CA ARG A 80 8.21 -11.03 9.18
C ARG A 80 6.93 -10.20 9.08
N TYR A 81 6.75 -9.50 7.96
CA TYR A 81 5.73 -8.50 7.75
C TYR A 81 4.69 -9.02 6.78
N LYS A 82 3.42 -8.90 7.16
CA LYS A 82 2.26 -9.31 6.37
C LYS A 82 1.16 -8.25 6.47
N VAL A 83 0.44 -8.02 5.37
CA VAL A 83 -0.83 -7.29 5.37
C VAL A 83 -1.93 -8.33 5.19
N ILE A 84 -2.70 -8.61 6.24
CA ILE A 84 -3.69 -9.72 6.25
C ILE A 84 -5.11 -9.13 6.25
N GLY A 85 -6.02 -9.63 5.41
CA GLY A 85 -7.43 -9.21 5.35
C GLY A 85 -8.31 -10.21 4.59
N GLU A 86 -9.63 -9.99 4.57
CA GLU A 86 -10.64 -11.02 4.25
C GLU A 86 -10.63 -11.64 2.84
N SER A 87 -9.70 -11.24 1.95
CA SER A 87 -9.35 -12.03 0.75
C SER A 87 -8.09 -11.42 0.10
N GLU A 88 -6.92 -11.84 0.54
CA GLU A 88 -5.62 -11.27 0.13
C GLU A 88 -5.44 -11.18 -1.41
N MET A 89 -5.91 -12.17 -2.16
CA MET A 89 -5.91 -12.13 -3.64
C MET A 89 -6.86 -11.07 -4.20
N LYS A 90 -8.07 -10.93 -3.62
CA LYS A 90 -9.03 -9.89 -4.02
C LYS A 90 -8.46 -8.50 -3.73
N PHE A 91 -7.79 -8.33 -2.59
CA PHE A 91 -7.09 -7.10 -2.26
C PHE A 91 -6.01 -6.78 -3.31
N ALA A 92 -5.18 -7.75 -3.69
CA ALA A 92 -4.20 -7.56 -4.76
C ALA A 92 -4.87 -7.18 -6.10
N GLN A 93 -5.98 -7.83 -6.46
CA GLN A 93 -6.75 -7.51 -7.68
C GLN A 93 -7.34 -6.09 -7.65
N GLU A 94 -7.84 -5.65 -6.50
CA GLU A 94 -8.40 -4.30 -6.33
C GLU A 94 -7.31 -3.21 -6.36
N LEU A 95 -6.12 -3.52 -5.84
CA LEU A 95 -5.00 -2.59 -5.76
C LEU A 95 -4.23 -2.50 -7.09
N LEU A 96 -4.23 -3.57 -7.88
CA LEU A 96 -3.46 -3.69 -9.12
C LEU A 96 -3.67 -2.52 -10.11
N PRO A 97 -4.89 -2.04 -10.37
CA PRO A 97 -5.11 -0.91 -11.28
C PRO A 97 -4.44 0.39 -10.78
N TYR A 98 -4.34 0.60 -9.47
CA TYR A 98 -3.64 1.76 -8.91
C TYR A 98 -2.13 1.60 -9.04
N ILE A 99 -1.61 0.40 -8.75
CA ILE A 99 -0.19 0.08 -8.94
C ILE A 99 0.21 0.24 -10.41
N LYS A 100 -0.62 -0.15 -11.37
CA LYS A 100 -0.35 0.04 -12.80
C LYS A 100 -0.56 1.47 -13.31
N GLY A 101 -1.12 2.37 -12.49
CA GLY A 101 -1.45 3.75 -12.89
C GLY A 101 -2.70 3.87 -13.75
N GLU A 102 -3.50 2.80 -13.86
CA GLU A 102 -4.79 2.79 -14.58
C GLU A 102 -5.88 3.53 -13.78
N LYS A 103 -5.75 3.52 -12.45
CA LYS A 103 -6.54 4.31 -11.50
C LYS A 103 -5.65 5.18 -10.63
N THR A 104 -6.23 6.21 -10.04
CA THR A 104 -5.51 7.13 -9.14
C THR A 104 -6.20 7.13 -7.79
N ILE A 105 -5.39 7.00 -6.73
CA ILE A 105 -5.83 7.16 -5.35
C ILE A 105 -5.15 8.38 -4.74
N THR A 106 -5.92 9.25 -4.11
CA THR A 106 -5.47 10.47 -3.44
C THR A 106 -5.95 10.49 -2.00
N TYR A 107 -5.59 11.54 -1.26
CA TYR A 107 -6.06 11.73 0.11
C TYR A 107 -6.38 13.18 0.42
N THR A 108 -7.27 13.37 1.40
CA THR A 108 -7.56 14.67 2.02
C THR A 108 -7.26 14.59 3.51
N ILE A 109 -6.77 15.68 4.09
CA ILE A 109 -6.47 15.77 5.52
C ILE A 109 -7.68 16.37 6.23
N GLU A 110 -8.23 15.66 7.21
CA GLU A 110 -9.30 16.12 8.10
C GLU A 110 -8.76 16.16 9.54
N LEU A 111 -8.19 17.31 9.92
CA LEU A 111 -7.79 17.58 11.31
C LEU A 111 -9.02 18.12 12.05
N SER A 112 -9.67 17.27 12.83
CA SER A 112 -10.79 17.63 13.72
C SER A 112 -10.30 17.92 15.13
#